data_AF-A0A1T4N576-F1
#
_entry.id   AF-A0A1T4N576-F1
#
_cell.length_a   1.000
_cell.length_b   1.000
_cell.length_c   1.000
_cell.angle_alpha   90.00
_cell.angle_beta   90.00
_cell.angle_gamma   90.00
#
_symmetry.space_group_name_H-M   'P 1'
#
loop_
_entity.id
_entity.type
_entity.pdbx_description
1 polymer ?
#
loop_
_entity_poly.entity_id
_entity_poly.type
_entity_poly.pdbx_seq_one_letter_code
_entity_poly.pdbx_strand_id
1 'polypeptide(L)'
;MGYLNQDDLYKHKLATILGRGKRLKRVLKSFPTEDKFKDASLRKIGNVIGIKDLESKTMVQLKQLDQTYDRLTTPKHSSKLSKYPKARRIMCVDTEYLWSDLDSIQYAIREYDEWLETGIIFTNQDLADSLSIIDGIELLREIITSFKPDILVGHNFNCDITILEEAYGAEIPELHNYDDTLYMVRNSNVANIIGGASLDKIIKEIFRETTIGLFTAYQDLELFIKYGLRDALYPIYTREYLMTGEIPTVRSGLKIDRLIKESNWEKISFDSILSD
;
A
#
# COMPACT_ATOMS: atom_id res chain seq x y z
N MET A 1 17.70 6.64 14.52
CA MET A 1 18.15 7.29 13.27
C MET A 1 19.66 7.22 13.22
N GLY A 2 20.23 6.37 12.36
CA GLY A 2 21.68 6.33 12.15
C GLY A 2 22.13 7.58 11.37
N TYR A 3 23.20 8.23 11.80
CA TYR A 3 23.82 9.33 11.06
C TYR A 3 24.28 8.82 9.69
N LEU A 4 23.56 9.20 8.63
CA LEU A 4 24.04 9.02 7.26
C LEU A 4 25.34 9.82 7.11
N ASN A 5 26.44 9.14 6.77
CA ASN A 5 27.66 9.83 6.38
C ASN A 5 27.37 10.74 5.17
N GLN A 6 28.09 11.85 5.04
CA GLN A 6 27.85 12.85 3.98
C GLN A 6 27.91 12.23 2.58
N ASP A 7 28.77 11.23 2.38
CA ASP A 7 28.89 10.46 1.13
C ASP A 7 27.67 9.57 0.86
N ASP A 8 27.06 9.00 1.90
CA ASP A 8 25.83 8.21 1.78
C ASP A 8 24.64 9.10 1.44
N LEU A 9 24.58 10.30 2.02
CA LEU A 9 23.56 11.30 1.70
C LEU A 9 23.68 11.77 0.24
N TYR A 10 24.88 12.10 -0.23
CA TYR A 10 25.12 12.50 -1.63
C TYR A 10 24.65 11.42 -2.63
N LYS A 11 25.08 10.17 -2.38
CA LYS A 11 24.65 9.02 -3.18
C LYS A 11 23.13 8.84 -3.15
N HIS A 12 22.51 9.05 -1.99
CA HIS A 12 21.06 8.96 -1.87
C HIS A 12 20.33 10.06 -2.65
N LYS A 13 20.77 11.32 -2.54
CA LYS A 13 20.23 12.47 -3.30
C LYS A 13 20.19 12.17 -4.81
N LEU A 14 21.32 11.70 -5.34
CA LEU A 14 21.40 11.32 -6.74
C LEU A 14 20.50 10.12 -7.09
N ALA A 15 20.42 9.12 -6.21
CA ALA A 15 19.57 7.95 -6.44
C ALA A 15 18.08 8.30 -6.49
N THR A 16 17.64 9.31 -5.74
CA THR A 16 16.25 9.81 -5.77
C THR A 16 15.87 10.40 -7.14
N ILE A 17 16.84 10.97 -7.86
CA ILE A 17 16.62 11.58 -9.18
C ILE A 17 16.91 10.60 -10.32
N LEU A 18 17.99 9.83 -10.22
CA LEU A 18 18.51 8.98 -11.31
C LEU A 18 18.07 7.51 -11.22
N GLY A 19 17.48 7.10 -10.09
CA GLY A 19 17.32 5.71 -9.71
C GLY A 19 18.66 5.05 -9.36
N ARG A 20 18.62 3.80 -8.90
CA ARG A 20 19.81 3.03 -8.47
C ARG A 20 20.57 2.33 -9.62
N GLY A 21 20.41 2.83 -10.85
CA GLY A 21 20.87 2.17 -12.08
C GLY A 21 22.23 2.61 -12.61
N LYS A 22 22.48 2.30 -13.90
CA LYS A 22 23.74 2.63 -14.61
C LYS A 22 24.05 4.14 -14.63
N ARG A 23 23.03 5.00 -14.63
CA ARG A 23 23.22 6.47 -14.59
C ARG A 23 23.88 6.91 -13.29
N LEU A 24 23.35 6.48 -12.14
CA LEU A 24 23.94 6.75 -10.82
C LEU A 24 25.40 6.28 -10.75
N LYS A 25 25.68 5.04 -11.18
CA LYS A 25 27.04 4.48 -11.19
C LYS A 25 28.02 5.34 -12.00
N ARG A 26 27.61 5.84 -13.17
CA ARG A 26 28.45 6.71 -14.01
C ARG A 26 28.71 8.07 -13.38
N VAL A 27 27.70 8.65 -12.72
CA VAL A 27 27.84 9.92 -11.99
C VAL A 27 28.83 9.75 -10.83
N LEU A 28 28.62 8.78 -9.95
CA LEU A 28 29.50 8.54 -8.80
C LEU A 28 30.95 8.22 -9.21
N LYS A 29 31.15 7.55 -10.34
CA LYS A 29 32.51 7.31 -10.89
C LYS A 29 33.17 8.59 -11.38
N SER A 30 32.40 9.49 -12.01
CA SER A 30 32.93 10.72 -12.62
C SER A 30 33.03 11.88 -11.63
N PHE A 31 32.16 11.89 -10.63
CA PHE A 31 32.00 12.88 -9.57
C PHE A 31 31.82 12.13 -8.25
N PRO A 32 32.92 11.74 -7.58
CA PRO A 32 32.84 10.88 -6.39
C PRO A 32 32.33 11.61 -5.14
N THR A 33 32.35 12.95 -5.12
CA THR A 33 31.89 13.77 -4.00
C THR A 33 30.85 14.78 -4.47
N GLU A 34 30.01 15.26 -3.54
CA GLU A 34 28.98 16.26 -3.82
C GLU A 34 29.58 17.57 -4.35
N ASP A 35 30.70 18.03 -3.79
CA ASP A 35 31.40 19.24 -4.23
C ASP A 35 31.84 19.13 -5.70
N LYS A 36 32.49 18.01 -6.07
CA LYS A 36 32.93 17.77 -7.46
C LYS A 36 31.76 17.72 -8.44
N PHE A 37 30.59 17.29 -7.98
CA PHE A 37 29.37 17.27 -8.78
C PHE A 37 28.79 18.68 -8.94
N LYS A 38 28.73 19.46 -7.85
CA LYS A 38 28.23 20.84 -7.86
C LYS A 38 29.13 21.79 -8.65
N ASP A 39 30.44 21.54 -8.67
CA ASP A 39 31.41 22.28 -9.49
C ASP A 39 31.36 21.91 -10.98
N ALA A 40 30.74 20.78 -11.34
CA ALA A 40 30.68 20.34 -12.72
C ALA A 40 29.60 21.09 -13.52
N SER A 41 29.93 21.48 -14.75
CA SER A 41 28.94 22.08 -15.65
C SER A 41 27.82 21.08 -16.01
N LEU A 42 26.60 21.60 -16.18
CA LEU A 42 25.44 20.78 -16.51
C LEU A 42 25.64 19.98 -17.81
N ARG A 43 26.38 20.53 -18.78
CA ARG A 43 26.80 19.84 -20.01
C ARG A 43 27.70 18.63 -19.72
N LYS A 44 28.67 18.76 -18.81
CA LYS A 44 29.56 17.66 -18.40
C LYS A 44 28.77 16.54 -17.73
N ILE A 45 27.85 16.91 -16.82
CA ILE A 45 26.94 15.95 -16.17
C ILE A 45 26.07 15.24 -17.20
N GLY A 46 25.45 15.99 -18.12
CA GLY A 46 24.61 15.47 -19.19
C GLY A 46 25.34 14.45 -20.08
N ASN A 47 26.59 14.76 -20.46
CA ASN A 47 27.44 13.82 -21.21
C ASN A 47 27.69 12.50 -20.46
N VAL A 48 27.96 12.57 -19.15
CA VAL A 48 28.20 11.37 -18.31
C VAL A 48 26.98 10.45 -18.26
N ILE A 49 25.77 11.02 -18.17
CA ILE A 49 24.53 10.23 -18.06
C ILE A 49 23.83 9.99 -19.41
N GLY A 50 24.32 10.59 -20.50
CA GLY A 50 23.80 10.44 -21.85
C GLY A 50 22.53 11.24 -22.12
N ILE A 51 22.38 12.41 -21.51
CA ILE A 51 21.27 13.35 -21.75
C ILE A 51 21.84 14.60 -22.43
N LYS A 52 21.42 14.83 -23.68
CA LYS A 52 21.87 15.99 -24.49
C LYS A 52 21.03 17.24 -24.25
N ASP A 53 19.74 17.06 -23.99
CA ASP A 53 18.80 18.13 -23.68
C ASP A 53 18.98 18.58 -22.21
N LEU A 54 19.59 19.74 -22.03
CA LEU A 54 19.89 20.31 -20.71
C LEU A 54 18.66 20.87 -20.00
N GLU A 55 17.56 21.08 -20.73
CA GLU A 55 16.28 21.55 -20.17
C GLU A 55 15.35 20.39 -19.78
N SER A 56 15.77 19.15 -20.05
CA SER A 56 14.99 17.98 -19.64
C SER A 56 14.78 17.93 -18.12
N LYS A 57 13.63 17.38 -17.69
CA LYS A 57 13.23 17.27 -16.27
C LYS A 57 14.35 16.77 -15.36
N THR A 58 15.04 15.71 -15.79
CA THR A 58 16.16 15.12 -15.03
C THR A 58 17.33 16.09 -14.87
N MET A 59 17.69 16.84 -15.91
CA MET A 59 18.80 17.79 -15.86
C MET A 59 18.47 18.99 -14.97
N VAL A 60 17.25 19.52 -15.06
CA VAL A 60 16.75 20.57 -14.16
C VAL A 60 16.78 20.11 -12.71
N GLN A 61 16.32 18.88 -12.43
CA GLN A 61 16.36 18.28 -11.10
C GLN A 61 17.79 18.13 -10.56
N LEU A 62 18.74 17.67 -11.39
CA LEU A 62 20.15 17.53 -11.00
C LEU A 62 20.84 18.86 -10.74
N LYS A 63 20.49 19.91 -11.50
CA LYS A 63 20.99 21.28 -11.27
C LYS A 63 20.57 21.81 -9.90
N GLN A 64 19.40 21.42 -9.43
CA GLN A 64 18.83 21.79 -8.14
C GLN A 64 18.84 20.60 -7.17
N LEU A 65 19.98 19.91 -7.05
CA LEU A 65 20.09 18.62 -6.35
C LEU A 65 19.46 18.63 -4.94
N ASP A 66 19.86 19.58 -4.09
CA ASP A 66 19.40 19.65 -2.70
C ASP A 66 17.90 19.98 -2.63
N GLN A 67 17.48 21.07 -3.29
CA GLN A 67 16.08 21.48 -3.34
C GLN A 67 15.17 20.39 -3.91
N THR A 68 15.65 19.65 -4.92
CA THR A 68 14.92 18.52 -5.49
C THR A 68 14.85 17.37 -4.51
N TYR A 69 15.95 17.02 -3.86
CA TYR A 69 15.96 15.97 -2.85
C TYR A 69 15.00 16.28 -1.71
N ASP A 70 15.08 17.48 -1.12
CA ASP A 70 14.21 17.91 -0.03
C ASP A 70 12.74 17.83 -0.47
N ARG A 71 12.42 18.36 -1.66
CA ARG A 71 11.06 18.30 -2.21
C ARG A 71 10.56 16.87 -2.44
N LEU A 72 11.42 15.95 -2.84
CA LEU A 72 11.05 14.56 -3.15
C LEU A 72 11.06 13.65 -1.91
N THR A 73 11.70 14.07 -0.82
CA THR A 73 11.80 13.31 0.44
C THR A 73 11.04 13.94 1.59
N THR A 74 10.40 15.09 1.38
CA THR A 74 9.41 15.65 2.31
C THR A 74 8.06 15.01 2.04
N PRO A 75 7.45 14.30 3.01
CA PRO A 75 6.08 13.82 2.90
C PRO A 75 5.11 14.97 2.64
N LYS A 76 4.13 14.73 1.78
CA LYS A 76 3.02 15.64 1.54
C LYS A 76 1.75 15.03 2.11
N HIS A 77 1.42 15.45 3.32
CA HIS A 77 0.15 15.09 3.93
C HIS A 77 -0.93 16.08 3.49
N SER A 78 -2.03 15.55 2.98
CA SER A 78 -3.14 16.40 2.52
C SER A 78 -4.42 15.61 2.40
N SER A 79 -5.51 16.18 2.92
CA SER A 79 -6.87 15.69 2.69
C SER A 79 -7.19 15.53 1.19
N LYS A 80 -6.58 16.33 0.30
CA LYS A 80 -6.77 16.25 -1.15
C LYS A 80 -6.25 14.96 -1.80
N LEU A 81 -5.53 14.11 -1.06
CA LEU A 81 -5.11 12.80 -1.56
C LEU A 81 -6.28 11.80 -1.62
N SER A 82 -7.36 12.04 -0.87
CA SER A 82 -8.57 11.24 -0.88
C SER A 82 -9.64 11.86 -1.78
N LYS A 83 -10.42 11.02 -2.46
CA LYS A 83 -11.64 11.42 -3.20
C LYS A 83 -12.75 11.88 -2.26
N TYR A 84 -12.80 11.33 -1.04
CA TYR A 84 -13.83 11.68 -0.05
C TYR A 84 -13.23 11.93 1.35
N PRO A 85 -12.53 13.06 1.56
CA PRO A 85 -11.70 13.26 2.77
C PRO A 85 -12.49 13.37 4.07
N LYS A 86 -13.80 13.58 3.99
CA LYS A 86 -14.73 13.66 5.13
C LYS A 86 -15.56 12.39 5.32
N ALA A 87 -15.14 11.28 4.71
CA ALA A 87 -15.73 9.96 4.93
C ALA A 87 -15.87 9.69 6.42
N ARG A 88 -17.08 9.42 6.86
CA ARG A 88 -17.37 8.94 8.21
C ARG A 88 -17.23 7.43 8.26
N ARG A 89 -17.81 6.75 7.28
CA ARG A 89 -17.76 5.28 7.16
C ARG A 89 -16.89 4.89 5.98
N ILE A 90 -15.86 4.12 6.28
CA ILE A 90 -14.85 3.67 5.34
C ILE A 90 -14.89 2.15 5.34
N MET A 91 -14.90 1.55 4.16
CA MET A 91 -14.79 0.11 4.02
C MET A 91 -13.58 -0.20 3.15
N CYS A 92 -12.74 -1.14 3.59
CA CYS A 92 -11.71 -1.71 2.76
C CYS A 92 -12.15 -3.08 2.28
N VAL A 93 -11.78 -3.42 1.05
CA VAL A 93 -11.92 -4.75 0.49
C VAL A 93 -10.57 -5.14 -0.09
N ASP A 94 -10.21 -6.41 0.09
CA ASP A 94 -9.01 -7.03 -0.41
C ASP A 94 -9.36 -8.46 -0.86
N THR A 95 -8.63 -9.01 -1.83
CA THR A 95 -8.89 -10.34 -2.37
C THR A 95 -7.64 -11.18 -2.51
N GLU A 96 -7.84 -12.49 -2.34
CA GLU A 96 -6.80 -13.50 -2.47
C GLU A 96 -7.21 -14.50 -3.56
N TYR A 97 -6.25 -14.93 -4.39
CA TYR A 97 -6.50 -15.71 -5.62
C TYR A 97 -5.25 -16.51 -6.09
N LEU A 98 -4.51 -17.10 -5.16
CA LEU A 98 -3.30 -17.88 -5.48
C LEU A 98 -3.60 -19.31 -5.94
N TRP A 99 -4.61 -19.95 -5.36
CA TRP A 99 -4.96 -21.37 -5.58
C TRP A 99 -6.20 -21.55 -6.46
N SER A 100 -6.99 -20.50 -6.68
CA SER A 100 -8.15 -20.51 -7.55
C SER A 100 -8.42 -19.13 -8.16
N ASP A 101 -9.46 -19.00 -8.98
CA ASP A 101 -9.88 -17.74 -9.59
C ASP A 101 -10.26 -16.67 -8.54
N LEU A 102 -10.73 -17.11 -7.36
CA LEU A 102 -10.94 -16.29 -6.17
C LEU A 102 -10.97 -17.21 -4.95
N ASP A 103 -9.99 -17.06 -4.07
CA ASP A 103 -9.82 -17.87 -2.86
C ASP A 103 -10.62 -17.31 -1.68
N SER A 104 -10.52 -15.99 -1.47
CA SER A 104 -11.30 -15.30 -0.45
C SER A 104 -11.38 -13.80 -0.70
N ILE A 105 -12.34 -13.18 -0.02
CA ILE A 105 -12.55 -11.74 0.03
C ILE A 105 -12.46 -11.30 1.49
N GLN A 106 -11.55 -10.39 1.81
CA GLN A 106 -11.40 -9.80 3.13
C GLN A 106 -11.98 -8.39 3.12
N TYR A 107 -12.57 -7.98 4.24
CA TYR A 107 -13.06 -6.62 4.40
C TYR A 107 -12.95 -6.13 5.82
N ALA A 108 -12.85 -4.81 5.94
CA ALA A 108 -12.83 -4.13 7.22
C ALA A 108 -13.60 -2.82 7.11
N ILE A 109 -14.50 -2.56 8.07
CA ILE A 109 -15.41 -1.43 8.07
C ILE A 109 -15.14 -0.61 9.33
N ARG A 110 -14.82 0.67 9.14
CA ARG A 110 -14.57 1.62 10.21
C ARG A 110 -15.54 2.80 10.09
N GLU A 111 -16.12 3.21 11.21
CA GLU A 111 -16.83 4.47 11.33
C GLU A 111 -16.17 5.34 12.40
N TYR A 112 -15.72 6.54 12.02
CA TYR A 112 -14.88 7.38 12.88
C TYR A 112 -13.67 6.62 13.42
N ASP A 113 -13.58 6.43 14.74
CA ASP A 113 -12.49 5.72 15.41
C ASP A 113 -12.87 4.29 15.82
N GLU A 114 -14.05 3.82 15.43
CA GLU A 114 -14.57 2.51 15.80
C GLU A 114 -14.62 1.55 14.61
N TRP A 115 -14.17 0.33 14.84
CA TRP A 115 -14.33 -0.78 13.91
C TRP A 115 -15.74 -1.33 14.07
N LEU A 116 -16.51 -1.33 12.98
CA LEU A 116 -17.89 -1.83 12.97
C LEU A 116 -17.94 -3.32 12.70
N GLU A 117 -17.16 -3.78 11.72
CA GLU A 117 -17.10 -5.19 11.32
C GLU A 117 -15.81 -5.45 10.55
N THR A 118 -15.20 -6.59 10.81
CA THR A 118 -14.13 -7.18 10.01
C THR A 118 -14.47 -8.62 9.68
N GLY A 119 -14.18 -9.04 8.47
CA GLY A 119 -14.54 -10.39 8.07
C GLY A 119 -13.87 -10.88 6.81
N ILE A 120 -14.07 -12.17 6.57
CA ILE A 120 -13.57 -12.90 5.42
C ILE A 120 -14.67 -13.80 4.86
N ILE A 121 -14.76 -13.80 3.54
CA ILE A 121 -15.65 -14.64 2.75
C ILE A 121 -14.74 -15.60 1.99
N PHE A 122 -14.72 -16.88 2.37
CA PHE A 122 -14.00 -17.90 1.61
C PHE A 122 -14.82 -18.36 0.40
N THR A 123 -14.15 -18.52 -0.74
CA THR A 123 -14.74 -19.01 -1.98
C THR A 123 -14.02 -20.25 -2.51
N ASN A 124 -12.88 -20.61 -1.92
CA ASN A 124 -12.16 -21.85 -2.19
C ASN A 124 -12.31 -22.87 -1.04
N GLN A 125 -12.90 -24.02 -1.37
CA GLN A 125 -13.19 -25.10 -0.42
C GLN A 125 -11.94 -25.87 0.03
N ASP A 126 -10.82 -25.74 -0.70
CA ASP A 126 -9.52 -26.32 -0.33
C ASP A 126 -8.84 -25.53 0.80
N LEU A 127 -9.23 -24.26 1.02
CA LEU A 127 -8.73 -23.42 2.10
C LEU A 127 -9.58 -23.54 3.38
N ALA A 128 -10.90 -23.38 3.24
CA ALA A 128 -11.85 -23.38 4.36
C ALA A 128 -13.25 -23.72 3.84
N ASP A 129 -14.24 -23.86 4.74
CA ASP A 129 -15.61 -24.07 4.26
C ASP A 129 -16.10 -22.82 3.54
N SER A 130 -16.43 -22.97 2.25
CA SER A 130 -16.54 -21.83 1.35
C SER A 130 -17.93 -21.68 0.74
N LEU A 131 -18.25 -20.47 0.30
CA LEU A 131 -19.35 -20.25 -0.64
C LEU A 131 -18.88 -20.56 -2.07
N SER A 132 -19.81 -20.58 -3.03
CA SER A 132 -19.40 -20.43 -4.43
C SER A 132 -18.85 -19.02 -4.64
N ILE A 133 -18.01 -18.83 -5.68
CA ILE A 133 -17.49 -17.50 -6.04
C ILE A 133 -18.63 -16.48 -6.20
N ILE A 134 -19.68 -16.85 -6.95
CA ILE A 134 -20.83 -15.97 -7.19
C ILE A 134 -21.55 -15.62 -5.89
N ASP A 135 -21.85 -16.61 -5.03
CA ASP A 135 -22.51 -16.34 -3.75
C ASP A 135 -21.64 -15.51 -2.79
N GLY A 136 -20.31 -15.70 -2.85
CA GLY A 136 -19.36 -14.91 -2.07
C GLY A 136 -19.34 -13.44 -2.49
N ILE A 137 -19.36 -13.17 -3.80
CA ILE A 137 -19.41 -11.82 -4.34
C ILE A 137 -20.77 -11.16 -4.07
N GLU A 138 -21.88 -11.90 -4.24
CA GLU A 138 -23.21 -11.39 -3.85
C GLU A 138 -23.26 -11.03 -2.36
N LEU A 139 -22.69 -11.87 -1.49
CA LEU A 139 -22.59 -11.56 -0.08
C LEU A 139 -21.77 -10.29 0.19
N LEU A 140 -20.65 -10.08 -0.51
CA LEU A 140 -19.88 -8.83 -0.41
C LEU A 140 -20.76 -7.62 -0.79
N ARG A 141 -21.52 -7.73 -1.88
CA ARG A 141 -22.41 -6.66 -2.35
C ARG A 141 -23.52 -6.35 -1.35
N GLU A 142 -24.09 -7.37 -0.71
CA GLU A 142 -25.04 -7.22 0.39
C GLU A 142 -24.42 -6.48 1.58
N ILE A 143 -23.18 -6.82 1.97
CA ILE A 143 -22.44 -6.13 3.04
C ILE A 143 -22.24 -4.65 2.69
N ILE A 144 -21.73 -4.35 1.47
CA ILE A 144 -21.55 -2.97 1.00
C ILE A 144 -22.89 -2.21 1.04
N THR A 145 -23.97 -2.83 0.58
CA THR A 145 -25.32 -2.24 0.55
C THR A 145 -25.89 -2.00 1.95
N SER A 146 -25.63 -2.90 2.89
CA SER A 146 -26.07 -2.82 4.28
C SER A 146 -25.34 -1.70 5.02
N PHE A 147 -24.01 -1.71 4.95
CA PHE A 147 -23.19 -0.74 5.66
C PHE A 147 -23.17 0.63 4.98
N LYS A 148 -23.34 0.73 3.66
CA LYS A 148 -23.29 2.01 2.90
C LYS A 148 -22.05 2.83 3.25
N PRO A 149 -20.83 2.33 2.93
CA PRO A 149 -19.62 3.11 3.15
C PRO A 149 -19.65 4.38 2.31
N ASP A 150 -19.12 5.48 2.84
CA ASP A 150 -18.98 6.73 2.08
C ASP A 150 -17.93 6.59 0.98
N ILE A 151 -16.94 5.73 1.23
CA ILE A 151 -15.85 5.42 0.31
C ILE A 151 -15.31 4.02 0.55
N LEU A 152 -14.96 3.34 -0.54
CA LEU A 152 -14.14 2.14 -0.49
C LEU A 152 -12.65 2.48 -0.46
N VAL A 153 -11.84 1.62 0.12
CA VAL A 153 -10.39 1.78 0.18
C VAL A 153 -9.76 0.46 -0.19
N GLY A 154 -8.59 0.51 -0.81
CA GLY A 154 -7.75 -0.66 -0.99
C GLY A 154 -6.32 -0.26 -1.31
N HIS A 155 -5.44 -1.24 -1.41
CA HIS A 155 -4.06 -1.02 -1.83
C HIS A 155 -3.85 -1.67 -3.20
N ASN A 156 -3.70 -0.85 -4.25
CA ASN A 156 -3.76 -1.34 -5.63
C ASN A 156 -5.14 -1.93 -6.00
N PHE A 157 -6.21 -1.32 -5.46
CA PHE A 157 -7.57 -1.85 -5.46
C PHE A 157 -8.18 -2.14 -6.85
N ASN A 158 -7.61 -1.56 -7.91
CA ASN A 158 -8.00 -1.92 -9.28
C ASN A 158 -7.77 -3.41 -9.58
N CYS A 159 -6.74 -4.02 -8.98
CA CYS A 159 -6.49 -5.45 -9.13
C CYS A 159 -7.63 -6.26 -8.49
N ASP A 160 -8.02 -5.95 -7.26
CA ASP A 160 -9.15 -6.61 -6.58
C ASP A 160 -10.45 -6.48 -7.36
N ILE A 161 -10.76 -5.27 -7.86
CA ILE A 161 -11.94 -5.04 -8.71
C ILE A 161 -11.89 -5.92 -9.96
N THR A 162 -10.74 -5.98 -10.63
CA THR A 162 -10.58 -6.80 -11.84
C THR A 162 -10.83 -8.28 -11.54
N ILE A 163 -10.25 -8.81 -10.47
CA ILE A 163 -10.43 -10.21 -10.06
C ILE A 163 -11.90 -10.49 -9.71
N LEU A 164 -12.53 -9.61 -8.93
CA LEU A 164 -13.95 -9.76 -8.57
C LEU A 164 -14.86 -9.73 -9.79
N GLU A 165 -14.67 -8.77 -10.71
CA GLU A 165 -15.51 -8.63 -11.90
C GLU A 165 -15.28 -9.75 -12.93
N GLU A 166 -14.04 -10.22 -13.09
CA GLU A 166 -13.72 -11.37 -13.94
C GLU A 166 -14.34 -12.66 -13.39
N ALA A 167 -14.22 -12.89 -12.08
CA ALA A 167 -14.77 -14.06 -11.41
C ALA A 167 -16.32 -14.03 -11.35
N TYR A 168 -16.91 -12.84 -11.25
CA TYR A 168 -18.36 -12.62 -11.28
C TYR A 168 -18.95 -12.69 -12.71
N GLY A 169 -18.15 -12.33 -13.72
CA GLY A 169 -18.57 -12.26 -15.12
C GLY A 169 -19.34 -10.98 -15.48
N ALA A 170 -19.34 -9.96 -14.62
CA ALA A 170 -19.97 -8.66 -14.85
C ALA A 170 -19.33 -7.55 -14.01
N GLU A 171 -19.57 -6.29 -14.41
CA GLU A 171 -19.16 -5.12 -13.63
C GLU A 171 -19.88 -5.09 -12.28
N ILE A 172 -19.18 -4.62 -11.24
CA ILE A 172 -19.70 -4.44 -9.87
C ILE A 172 -19.62 -2.94 -9.52
N PRO A 173 -20.62 -2.13 -9.91
CA PRO A 173 -20.56 -0.66 -9.84
C PRO A 173 -20.25 -0.10 -8.45
N GLU A 174 -20.67 -0.83 -7.40
CA GLU A 174 -20.47 -0.47 -6.01
C GLU A 174 -18.99 -0.33 -5.65
N LEU A 175 -18.09 -1.01 -6.38
CA LEU A 175 -16.65 -1.00 -6.12
C LEU A 175 -15.91 0.22 -6.67
N HIS A 176 -16.51 0.99 -7.59
CA HIS A 176 -15.77 2.00 -8.39
C HIS A 176 -15.62 3.39 -7.74
N ASN A 177 -16.21 3.61 -6.55
CA ASN A 177 -15.96 4.80 -5.74
C ASN A 177 -14.99 4.52 -4.59
N TYR A 178 -13.69 4.52 -4.92
CA TYR A 178 -12.64 4.14 -3.97
C TYR A 178 -11.43 5.09 -3.92
N ASP A 179 -10.75 5.08 -2.77
CA ASP A 179 -9.37 5.57 -2.64
C ASP A 179 -8.38 4.42 -2.76
N ASP A 180 -7.45 4.52 -3.70
CA ASP A 180 -6.35 3.55 -3.83
C ASP A 180 -5.09 4.11 -3.17
N THR A 181 -4.74 3.49 -2.05
CA THR A 181 -3.64 3.93 -1.19
C THR A 181 -2.29 3.79 -1.86
N LEU A 182 -2.11 2.90 -2.85
CA LEU A 182 -0.87 2.81 -3.63
C LEU A 182 -0.62 4.13 -4.37
N TYR A 183 -1.65 4.70 -4.99
CA TYR A 183 -1.54 6.00 -5.66
C TYR A 183 -1.36 7.14 -4.66
N MET A 184 -2.07 7.11 -3.52
CA MET A 184 -1.91 8.13 -2.48
C MET A 184 -0.47 8.16 -1.93
N VAL A 185 0.15 7.00 -1.70
CA VAL A 185 1.55 6.88 -1.24
C VAL A 185 2.54 7.41 -2.27
N ARG A 186 2.29 7.15 -3.56
CA ARG A 186 3.12 7.69 -4.66
C ARG A 186 2.99 9.22 -4.78
N ASN A 187 1.79 9.76 -4.60
CA ASN A 187 1.51 11.20 -4.72
C ASN A 187 1.94 12.01 -3.50
N SER A 188 2.07 11.38 -2.34
CA SER A 188 2.51 12.01 -1.09
C SER A 188 4.03 12.06 -0.90
N ASN A 189 4.83 11.60 -1.86
CA ASN A 189 6.28 11.37 -1.73
C ASN A 189 6.70 10.31 -0.68
N VAL A 190 5.78 9.74 0.09
CA VAL A 190 6.09 8.75 1.14
C VAL A 190 6.86 7.56 0.55
N ALA A 191 6.52 7.15 -0.68
CA ALA A 191 7.22 6.09 -1.40
C ALA A 191 8.74 6.31 -1.53
N ASN A 192 9.18 7.57 -1.67
CA ASN A 192 10.60 7.89 -1.81
C ASN A 192 11.38 7.74 -0.50
N ILE A 193 10.68 7.83 0.64
CA ILE A 193 11.24 7.81 1.99
C ILE A 193 11.37 6.36 2.47
N ILE A 194 10.31 5.57 2.33
CA ILE A 194 10.29 4.16 2.72
C ILE A 194 10.85 3.23 1.63
N GLY A 195 11.29 3.80 0.50
CA GLY A 195 11.95 3.08 -0.58
C GLY A 195 11.02 2.19 -1.41
N GLY A 196 9.72 2.48 -1.46
CA GLY A 196 8.72 1.78 -2.24
C GLY A 196 7.31 2.12 -1.79
N ALA A 197 6.30 1.61 -2.49
CA ALA A 197 4.91 1.89 -2.18
C ALA A 197 4.08 0.63 -1.91
N SER A 198 4.72 -0.54 -1.70
CA SER A 198 4.01 -1.77 -1.36
C SER A 198 3.48 -1.73 0.07
N LEU A 199 2.35 -2.38 0.32
CA LEU A 199 1.73 -2.45 1.64
C LEU A 199 2.68 -2.98 2.72
N ASP A 200 3.40 -4.05 2.42
CA ASP A 200 4.48 -4.59 3.25
C ASP A 200 5.48 -3.54 3.77
N LYS A 201 5.89 -2.62 2.88
CA LYS A 201 6.86 -1.57 3.25
C LYS A 201 6.21 -0.50 4.11
N ILE A 202 4.95 -0.18 3.83
CA ILE A 202 4.18 0.78 4.60
C ILE A 202 4.00 0.27 6.03
N ILE A 203 3.58 -0.99 6.19
CA ILE A 203 3.44 -1.67 7.50
C ILE A 203 4.76 -1.62 8.28
N LYS A 204 5.86 -2.06 7.66
CA LYS A 204 7.18 -2.12 8.33
C LYS A 204 7.79 -0.76 8.66
N GLU A 205 7.69 0.22 7.75
CA GLU A 205 8.43 1.47 7.87
C GLU A 205 7.65 2.62 8.50
N ILE A 206 6.32 2.65 8.31
CA ILE A 206 5.45 3.68 8.87
C ILE A 206 4.89 3.20 10.20
N PHE A 207 4.28 2.01 10.20
CA PHE A 207 3.60 1.46 11.38
C PHE A 207 4.54 0.69 12.31
N ARG A 208 5.73 0.31 11.84
CA ARG A 208 6.74 -0.46 12.62
C ARG A 208 6.26 -1.85 13.03
N GLU A 209 5.45 -2.46 12.18
CA GLU A 209 4.81 -3.74 12.41
C GLU A 209 5.43 -4.85 11.53
N THR A 210 5.22 -6.11 11.93
CA THR A 210 5.63 -7.29 11.15
C THR A 210 4.67 -7.52 9.98
N THR A 211 5.12 -8.25 8.96
CA THR A 211 4.23 -8.69 7.86
C THR A 211 4.34 -10.19 7.67
N ILE A 212 3.24 -10.77 7.21
CA ILE A 212 3.13 -12.20 6.91
C ILE A 212 3.37 -12.36 5.41
N GLY A 213 4.24 -13.30 5.02
CA GLY A 213 4.47 -13.57 3.60
C GLY A 213 3.36 -14.42 3.01
N LEU A 214 2.88 -14.08 1.81
CA LEU A 214 1.81 -14.77 1.09
C LEU A 214 1.92 -16.32 1.15
N PHE A 215 3.04 -16.89 0.70
CA PHE A 215 3.20 -18.35 0.68
C PHE A 215 3.20 -19.00 2.07
N THR A 216 3.64 -18.28 3.10
CA THR A 216 3.56 -18.75 4.48
C THR A 216 2.13 -18.67 5.01
N ALA A 217 1.39 -17.62 4.65
CA ALA A 217 -0.03 -17.50 4.95
C ALA A 217 -0.84 -18.68 4.39
N TYR A 218 -0.62 -19.08 3.14
CA TYR A 218 -1.35 -20.21 2.54
C TYR A 218 -1.02 -21.60 3.15
N GLN A 219 -0.02 -21.70 4.02
CA GLN A 219 0.30 -22.98 4.68
C GLN A 219 -0.51 -23.22 5.96
N ASP A 220 -1.16 -22.19 6.49
CA ASP A 220 -1.86 -22.23 7.77
C ASP A 220 -3.08 -21.28 7.73
N LEU A 221 -4.27 -21.81 8.03
CA LEU A 221 -5.51 -21.05 7.90
C LEU A 221 -5.56 -19.81 8.80
N GLU A 222 -5.00 -19.87 10.00
CA GLU A 222 -4.96 -18.71 10.90
C GLU A 222 -4.03 -17.63 10.36
N LEU A 223 -2.85 -18.02 9.87
CA LEU A 223 -1.94 -17.08 9.22
C LEU A 223 -2.56 -16.47 7.96
N PHE A 224 -3.30 -17.25 7.18
CA PHE A 224 -4.03 -16.76 6.01
C PHE A 224 -5.06 -15.69 6.39
N ILE A 225 -5.88 -15.96 7.42
CA ILE A 225 -6.89 -15.02 7.90
C ILE A 225 -6.23 -13.74 8.43
N LYS A 226 -5.19 -13.87 9.27
CA LYS A 226 -4.43 -12.72 9.79
C LYS A 226 -3.82 -11.90 8.66
N TYR A 227 -3.23 -12.55 7.66
CA TYR A 227 -2.62 -11.92 6.50
C TYR A 227 -3.65 -11.10 5.70
N GLY A 228 -4.72 -11.73 5.22
CA GLY A 228 -5.71 -11.04 4.40
C GLY A 228 -6.46 -9.93 5.17
N LEU A 229 -6.76 -10.13 6.46
CA LEU A 229 -7.38 -9.07 7.26
C LEU A 229 -6.43 -7.91 7.52
N ARG A 230 -5.13 -8.16 7.72
CA ARG A 230 -4.13 -7.08 7.78
C ARG A 230 -4.13 -6.28 6.47
N ASP A 231 -4.23 -6.96 5.33
CA ASP A 231 -4.26 -6.31 4.02
C ASP A 231 -5.54 -5.50 3.77
N ALA A 232 -6.67 -5.85 4.42
CA ALA A 232 -7.85 -4.99 4.49
C ALA A 232 -7.77 -3.85 5.53
N LEU A 233 -7.02 -4.02 6.63
CA LEU A 233 -6.96 -3.02 7.71
C LEU A 233 -5.99 -1.87 7.41
N TYR A 234 -4.78 -2.21 6.97
CA TYR A 234 -3.71 -1.23 6.78
C TYR A 234 -3.97 -0.18 5.71
N PRO A 235 -4.74 -0.42 4.63
CA PRO A 235 -5.12 0.64 3.70
C PRO A 235 -5.95 1.73 4.39
N ILE A 236 -6.83 1.41 5.33
CA ILE A 236 -7.60 2.42 6.09
C ILE A 236 -6.66 3.27 6.94
N TYR A 237 -5.74 2.66 7.68
CA TYR A 237 -4.74 3.38 8.46
C TYR A 237 -3.80 4.22 7.58
N THR A 238 -3.38 3.67 6.43
CA THR A 238 -2.51 4.34 5.47
C THR A 238 -3.20 5.57 4.90
N ARG A 239 -4.48 5.46 4.52
CA ARG A 239 -5.28 6.58 4.04
C ARG A 239 -5.31 7.72 5.06
N GLU A 240 -5.56 7.41 6.33
CA GLU A 240 -5.59 8.39 7.42
C GLU A 240 -4.23 9.09 7.58
N TYR A 241 -3.15 8.34 7.72
CA TYR A 241 -1.79 8.87 7.83
C TYR A 241 -1.43 9.80 6.66
N LEU A 242 -1.79 9.44 5.43
CA LEU A 242 -1.51 10.25 4.26
C LEU A 242 -2.31 11.56 4.25
N MET A 243 -3.50 11.56 4.82
CA MET A 243 -4.34 12.75 4.88
C MET A 243 -3.93 13.71 6.00
N THR A 244 -3.59 13.18 7.18
CA THR A 244 -3.38 13.97 8.41
C THR A 244 -1.90 14.20 8.73
N GLY A 245 -1.03 13.27 8.36
CA GLY A 245 0.36 13.23 8.82
C GLY A 245 0.53 12.61 10.21
N GLU A 246 -0.56 12.21 10.85
CA GLU A 246 -0.56 11.56 12.15
C GLU A 246 -0.61 10.04 11.95
N ILE A 247 0.24 9.29 12.66
CA ILE A 247 0.20 7.83 12.63
C ILE A 247 -1.02 7.40 13.46
N PRO A 248 -2.05 6.78 12.86
CA PRO A 248 -3.22 6.34 13.61
C PRO A 248 -2.85 5.25 14.62
N THR A 249 -3.59 5.21 15.72
CA THR A 249 -3.41 4.16 16.73
C THR A 249 -3.92 2.83 16.19
N VAL A 250 -3.00 1.89 15.96
CA VAL A 250 -3.32 0.52 15.56
C VAL A 250 -3.80 -0.26 16.79
N ARG A 251 -5.06 -0.73 16.78
CA ARG A 251 -5.67 -1.41 17.94
C ARG A 251 -5.25 -2.88 17.99
N SER A 252 -4.33 -3.23 18.89
CA SER A 252 -3.79 -4.59 19.06
C SER A 252 -4.80 -5.66 19.52
N GLY A 253 -6.02 -5.26 19.92
CA GLY A 253 -7.09 -6.17 20.34
C GLY A 253 -8.19 -6.36 19.30
N LEU A 254 -7.93 -5.99 18.04
CA LEU A 254 -8.90 -6.14 16.96
C LEU A 254 -9.16 -7.63 16.69
N LYS A 255 -10.43 -8.02 16.72
CA LYS A 255 -10.89 -9.38 16.46
C LYS A 255 -11.59 -9.43 15.11
N ILE A 256 -11.65 -10.63 14.56
CA ILE A 256 -12.52 -10.93 13.44
C ILE A 256 -13.96 -11.02 13.95
N ASP A 257 -14.89 -10.38 13.24
CA ASP A 257 -16.31 -10.34 13.62
C ASP A 257 -17.11 -11.36 12.80
N ARG A 258 -16.69 -11.62 11.56
CA ARG A 258 -17.43 -12.46 10.62
C ARG A 258 -16.53 -13.40 9.82
N LEU A 259 -16.65 -14.69 10.12
CA LEU A 259 -16.31 -15.78 9.20
C LEU A 259 -17.58 -16.29 8.55
N ILE A 260 -17.56 -16.53 7.24
CA ILE A 260 -18.63 -17.32 6.63
C ILE A 260 -18.62 -18.73 7.20
N LYS A 261 -19.81 -19.31 7.36
CA LYS A 261 -20.07 -20.67 7.88
C LYS A 261 -19.47 -20.91 9.29
N GLU A 262 -20.35 -21.28 10.23
CA GLU A 262 -19.96 -21.47 11.64
C GLU A 262 -18.81 -22.47 11.84
N SER A 263 -18.71 -23.50 10.99
CA SER A 263 -17.66 -24.52 11.05
C SER A 263 -16.24 -23.98 10.85
N ASN A 264 -16.07 -22.78 10.29
CA ASN A 264 -14.75 -22.16 10.18
C ASN A 264 -14.25 -21.58 11.51
N TRP A 265 -15.14 -21.18 12.43
CA TRP A 265 -14.75 -20.73 13.77
C TRP A 265 -14.11 -21.86 14.58
N GLU A 266 -14.52 -23.11 14.34
CA GLU A 266 -13.95 -24.29 15.00
C GLU A 266 -12.52 -24.60 14.56
N LYS A 267 -12.05 -24.00 13.46
CA LYS A 267 -10.74 -24.25 12.84
C LYS A 267 -9.68 -23.21 13.20
N ILE A 268 -10.03 -22.21 14.00
CA ILE A 268 -9.13 -21.10 14.35
C ILE A 268 -9.06 -20.85 15.85
N SER A 269 -7.89 -20.41 16.32
CA SER A 269 -7.59 -20.12 17.72
C SER A 269 -6.60 -18.96 17.83
N PHE A 270 -7.09 -17.73 17.60
CA PHE A 270 -6.31 -16.53 17.89
C PHE A 270 -7.15 -15.43 18.55
N ASP A 271 -6.52 -14.66 19.45
CA ASP A 271 -7.19 -13.62 20.22
C ASP A 271 -7.25 -12.26 19.50
N SER A 272 -6.36 -12.03 18.53
CA SER A 272 -6.36 -10.82 17.69
C SER A 272 -5.75 -11.07 16.31
N ILE A 273 -6.27 -10.32 15.34
CA ILE A 273 -5.76 -10.24 13.96
C ILE A 273 -4.34 -9.65 13.92
N LEU A 274 -4.01 -8.75 14.85
CA LEU A 274 -2.78 -7.95 14.80
C LEU A 274 -1.67 -8.48 15.71
N SER A 275 -1.95 -9.43 16.61
CA SER A 275 -0.92 -10.11 17.39
C SER A 275 -0.26 -11.22 16.57
N ASP A 276 1.05 -11.34 16.69
CA ASP A 276 1.81 -12.51 16.20
C ASP A 276 1.38 -13.79 16.96
#